data_AF-A0A933L6T3-F1
#
_entry.id   AF-A0A933L6T3-F1
#
_cell.length_a   1.000
_cell.length_b   1.000
_cell.length_c   1.000
_cell.angle_alpha   90.00
_cell.angle_beta   90.00
_cell.angle_gamma   90.00
#
_symmetry.space_group_name_H-M   'P 1'
#
loop_
_entity.id
_entity.type
_entity.pdbx_description
1 polymer ?
#
loop_
_entity_poly.entity_id
_entity_poly.type
_entity_poly.pdbx_seq_one_letter_code
_entity_poly.pdbx_strand_id
1 'polypeptide(L)'
;MTSDDLKRIFVGPTLFRLDTILSPRLVPVFYVAGLATVLLWTVTHLFDTFGRNFGDGLWGLLEIVVYGGFGLLALRIACEALLVYFKVNEAATDSVSRARISSTLIEEVRDAIHDIADDEDDDDLITPATVPAPDVEVTPPRGGPRRTARRTPGPKL
;
A
#
# COMPACT_ATOMS: atom_id res chain seq x y z
N MET A 1 31.68 14.52 1.48
CA MET A 1 30.78 13.70 0.64
C MET A 1 30.19 14.63 -0.40
N THR A 2 30.41 14.33 -1.67
CA THR A 2 30.09 15.20 -2.81
C THR A 2 28.62 15.08 -3.17
N SER A 3 28.01 16.19 -3.60
CA SER A 3 26.59 16.27 -3.99
C SER A 3 26.21 15.28 -5.10
N ASP A 4 27.18 14.84 -5.90
CA ASP A 4 27.01 13.83 -6.94
C ASP A 4 26.73 12.43 -6.42
N ASP A 5 27.28 12.05 -5.26
CA ASP A 5 26.97 10.75 -4.62
C ASP A 5 25.56 10.73 -4.03
N LEU A 6 25.12 11.87 -3.46
CA LEU A 6 23.73 12.05 -3.05
C LEU A 6 22.82 11.93 -4.27
N LYS A 7 23.10 12.59 -5.39
CA LYS A 7 22.34 12.40 -6.63
C LYS A 7 22.37 10.95 -7.11
N ARG A 8 23.49 10.24 -7.04
CA ARG A 8 23.60 8.85 -7.49
C ARG A 8 22.83 7.87 -6.60
N ILE A 9 22.75 8.14 -5.30
CA ILE A 9 21.99 7.36 -4.32
C ILE A 9 20.48 7.70 -4.40
N PHE A 10 20.13 8.97 -4.60
CA PHE A 10 18.74 9.42 -4.81
C PHE A 10 18.18 9.12 -6.21
N VAL A 11 19.02 8.87 -7.21
CA VAL A 11 18.61 8.51 -8.58
C VAL A 11 18.85 7.03 -8.86
N GLY A 12 19.35 6.28 -7.87
CA GLY A 12 19.61 4.85 -7.99
C GLY A 12 18.33 4.01 -8.11
N PRO A 13 18.36 2.84 -8.79
CA PRO A 13 17.22 1.95 -8.99
C PRO A 13 16.53 1.48 -7.68
N THR A 14 17.20 1.66 -6.55
CA THR A 14 16.75 1.30 -5.21
C THR A 14 15.67 2.26 -4.68
N LEU A 15 15.70 3.55 -5.04
CA LEU A 15 14.59 4.45 -4.73
C LEU A 15 13.37 4.18 -5.60
N PHE A 16 13.51 3.68 -6.83
CA PHE A 16 12.34 3.28 -7.63
C PHE A 16 11.49 2.20 -6.94
N ARG A 17 12.11 1.25 -6.22
CA ARG A 17 11.36 0.22 -5.48
C ARG A 17 10.69 0.75 -4.21
N LEU A 18 11.30 1.72 -3.51
CA LEU A 18 10.70 2.36 -2.33
C LEU A 18 9.60 3.36 -2.73
N ASP A 19 9.85 4.18 -3.75
CA ASP A 19 8.92 5.18 -4.26
C ASP A 19 7.64 4.51 -4.75
N THR A 20 7.74 3.32 -5.34
CA THR A 20 6.53 2.56 -5.74
C THR A 20 5.73 1.97 -4.56
N ILE A 21 6.36 1.67 -3.42
CA ILE A 21 5.65 1.18 -2.22
C ILE A 21 5.08 2.35 -1.42
N LEU A 22 5.81 3.45 -1.37
CA LEU A 22 5.50 4.59 -0.54
C LEU A 22 4.57 5.58 -1.23
N SER A 23 4.55 5.64 -2.56
CA SER A 23 3.74 6.58 -3.37
C SER A 23 2.26 6.66 -2.95
N PRO A 24 1.49 5.57 -2.77
CA PRO A 24 0.08 5.68 -2.38
C PRO A 24 -0.14 6.17 -0.94
N ARG A 25 0.90 6.12 -0.08
CA ARG A 25 0.83 6.55 1.33
C ARG A 25 1.71 7.77 1.65
N LEU A 26 2.45 8.29 0.69
CA LEU A 26 3.40 9.38 0.94
C LEU A 26 2.68 10.66 1.32
N VAL A 27 1.60 11.00 0.62
CA VAL A 27 0.82 12.22 0.87
C VAL A 27 0.26 12.27 2.31
N PRO A 28 -0.48 11.25 2.82
CA PRO A 28 -0.97 11.30 4.19
C PRO A 28 0.16 11.27 5.22
N VAL A 29 1.25 10.53 5.00
CA VAL A 29 2.41 10.51 5.90
C VAL A 29 3.08 11.89 5.95
N PHE A 30 3.30 12.51 4.78
CA PHE A 30 3.89 13.85 4.67
C PHE A 30 3.01 14.91 5.33
N TYR A 31 1.68 14.80 5.20
CA TYR A 31 0.75 15.71 5.86
C TYR A 31 0.86 15.62 7.39
N VAL A 32 0.84 14.41 7.96
CA VAL A 32 0.97 14.21 9.41
C VAL A 32 2.33 14.66 9.91
N ALA A 33 3.41 14.31 9.19
CA ALA A 33 4.76 14.71 9.54
C ALA A 33 4.95 16.24 9.47
N GLY A 34 4.41 16.89 8.44
CA GLY A 34 4.43 18.35 8.30
C GLY A 34 3.63 19.03 9.41
N LEU A 35 2.43 18.51 9.72
CA LEU A 35 1.61 19.04 10.81
C LEU A 35 2.31 18.88 12.17
N ALA A 36 2.92 17.72 12.43
CA ALA A 36 3.72 17.50 13.62
C ALA A 36 4.92 18.45 13.70
N THR A 37 5.58 18.72 12.57
CA THR A 37 6.71 19.67 12.50
C THR A 37 6.26 21.08 12.86
N VAL A 38 5.16 21.57 12.27
CA VAL A 38 4.61 22.90 12.57
C VAL A 38 4.15 22.98 14.03
N LEU A 39 3.53 21.93 14.56
CA LEU A 39 3.10 21.86 15.96
C LEU A 39 4.29 21.93 16.92
N LEU A 40 5.29 21.07 16.72
CA LEU A 40 6.48 21.05 17.57
C LEU A 40 7.21 22.38 17.52
N TRP A 41 7.41 22.95 16.32
CA TRP A 41 8.01 24.27 16.15
C TRP A 41 7.23 25.35 16.90
N THR A 42 5.89 25.35 16.80
CA THR A 42 5.03 26.32 17.48
C THR A 42 5.20 26.26 18.99
N VAL A 43 5.19 25.05 19.55
CA VAL A 43 5.34 24.84 21.00
C VAL A 43 6.73 25.25 21.45
N THR A 44 7.80 24.83 20.76
CA THR A 44 9.17 25.19 21.14
C THR A 44 9.39 26.69 21.03
N HIS A 45 8.89 27.33 19.96
CA HIS A 45 9.02 28.78 19.76
C HIS A 45 8.28 29.57 20.83
N LEU A 46 7.08 29.12 21.24
CA LEU A 46 6.31 29.77 22.30
C LEU A 46 7.08 29.75 23.63
N PHE A 47 7.61 28.60 24.04
CA PHE A 47 8.35 28.50 25.29
C PHE A 47 9.69 29.24 25.24
N ASP A 48 10.38 29.23 24.10
CA ASP A 48 11.64 29.93 23.90
C ASP A 48 11.47 31.45 23.92
N THR A 49 10.42 31.98 23.30
CA THR A 49 10.14 33.43 23.29
C THR A 49 9.65 33.94 24.64
N PHE A 50 8.71 33.24 25.29
CA PHE A 50 8.27 33.60 26.64
C PHE A 50 9.34 33.37 27.72
N GLY A 51 10.23 32.41 27.53
CA GLY A 51 11.32 32.11 28.46
C GLY A 51 12.38 33.21 28.54
N ARG A 52 12.52 34.04 27.50
CA ARG A 52 13.43 35.18 27.50
C ARG A 52 12.83 36.37 28.24
N ASN A 53 11.71 36.88 27.76
CA ASN A 53 11.00 38.01 28.36
C ASN A 53 9.51 37.97 27.97
N PHE A 54 8.66 38.63 28.77
CA PHE A 54 7.23 38.73 28.47
C PHE A 54 6.94 39.47 27.15
N GLY A 55 7.69 40.54 26.85
CA GLY A 55 7.56 41.29 25.60
C GLY A 55 7.92 40.45 24.36
N ASP A 56 8.98 39.65 24.47
CA ASP A 56 9.41 38.72 23.42
C ASP A 56 8.38 37.60 23.22
N GLY A 57 7.73 37.13 24.28
CA GLY A 57 6.62 36.18 24.19
C GLY A 57 5.42 36.74 23.43
N LEU A 58 5.05 38.00 23.66
CA LEU A 58 3.96 38.66 22.92
C LEU A 58 4.30 38.79 21.42
N TRP A 59 5.54 39.14 21.11
CA TRP A 59 6.05 39.17 19.74
C TRP A 59 6.10 37.77 19.11
N GLY A 60 6.53 36.77 19.88
CA GLY A 60 6.58 35.36 19.48
C GLY A 60 5.21 34.78 19.14
N LEU A 61 4.15 35.23 19.82
CA LEU A 61 2.77 34.86 19.46
C LEU A 61 2.37 35.40 18.08
N LEU A 62 2.69 36.66 17.78
CA LEU A 62 2.46 37.22 16.45
C LEU A 62 3.26 36.46 15.38
N GLU A 63 4.51 36.13 15.70
CA GLU A 63 5.40 35.35 14.83
C GLU A 63 4.82 33.96 14.53
N ILE A 64 4.32 33.25 15.55
CA ILE A 64 3.65 31.96 15.38
C ILE A 64 2.43 32.07 14.47
N VAL A 65 1.61 33.12 14.63
CA VAL A 65 0.43 33.29 13.77
C VAL A 65 0.82 33.50 12.32
N VAL A 66 1.83 34.33 12.06
CA VAL A 66 2.29 34.64 10.69
C VAL A 66 3.03 33.46 10.07
N TYR A 67 4.10 32.97 10.71
CA TYR A 67 4.94 31.92 10.16
C TYR A 67 4.34 30.52 10.33
N GLY A 68 3.60 30.26 11.40
CA GLY A 68 2.83 29.02 11.54
C GLY A 68 1.71 28.96 10.52
N GLY A 69 0.99 30.06 10.29
CA GLY A 69 0.01 30.18 9.21
C GLY A 69 0.63 29.97 7.83
N PHE A 70 1.78 30.62 7.56
CA PHE A 70 2.54 30.41 6.34
C PHE A 70 3.03 28.97 6.19
N GLY A 71 3.46 28.33 7.28
CA GLY A 71 3.89 26.93 7.30
C GLY A 71 2.74 25.98 6.93
N LEU A 72 1.53 26.22 7.43
CA LEU A 72 0.34 25.45 7.03
C LEU A 72 -0.02 25.66 5.55
N LEU A 73 0.10 26.89 5.04
CA LEU A 73 -0.13 27.19 3.63
C LEU A 73 0.92 26.49 2.74
N ALA A 74 2.20 26.57 3.10
CA ALA A 74 3.28 25.91 2.39
C ALA A 74 3.11 24.38 2.41
N LEU A 75 2.71 23.81 3.55
CA LEU A 75 2.39 22.39 3.67
C LEU A 75 1.25 21.99 2.74
N ARG A 76 0.20 22.81 2.64
CA ARG A 76 -0.92 22.59 1.71
C ARG A 76 -0.45 22.56 0.26
N ILE A 77 0.30 23.58 -0.14
CA ILE A 77 0.84 23.69 -1.50
C ILE A 77 1.75 22.49 -1.81
N ALA A 78 2.58 22.06 -0.86
CA ALA A 78 3.45 20.90 -1.02
C ALA A 78 2.65 19.60 -1.17
N CYS A 79 1.62 19.38 -0.35
CA CYS A 79 0.74 18.22 -0.47
C CYS A 79 0.00 18.19 -1.81
N GLU A 80 -0.51 19.33 -2.27
CA GLU A 80 -1.18 19.44 -3.58
C GLU A 80 -0.20 19.20 -4.73
N ALA A 81 1.01 19.78 -4.65
CA ALA A 81 2.06 19.54 -5.63
C ALA A 81 2.44 18.05 -5.72
N LEU A 82 2.53 17.35 -4.58
CA LEU A 82 2.75 15.91 -4.55
C LEU A 82 1.62 15.13 -5.20
N LEU A 83 0.36 15.51 -4.94
CA LEU A 83 -0.80 14.88 -5.59
C LEU A 83 -0.79 15.10 -7.11
N VAL A 84 -0.48 16.32 -7.57
CA VAL A 84 -0.36 16.63 -9.00
C VAL A 84 0.81 15.86 -9.62
N TYR A 85 1.95 15.79 -8.94
CA TYR A 85 3.12 15.05 -9.40
C TYR A 85 2.81 13.55 -9.56
N PHE A 86 2.19 12.92 -8.56
CA PHE A 86 1.79 11.52 -8.66
C PHE A 86 0.73 11.29 -9.73
N LYS A 87 -0.21 12.23 -9.90
CA LYS A 87 -1.21 12.18 -10.97
C LYS A 87 -0.58 12.22 -12.36
N VAL A 88 0.39 13.11 -12.58
CA VAL A 88 1.12 13.20 -13.87
C VAL A 88 1.96 11.94 -14.12
N ASN A 89 2.44 11.30 -13.06
CA ASN A 89 3.26 10.09 -13.14
C ASN A 89 2.48 8.78 -12.97
N GLU A 90 1.13 8.80 -13.03
CA GLU A 90 0.25 7.62 -12.87
C GLU A 90 0.66 6.46 -13.80
N ALA A 91 1.10 6.77 -15.02
CA ALA A 91 1.55 5.77 -16.00
C ALA A 91 2.77 4.94 -15.52
N ALA A 92 3.68 5.55 -14.76
CA ALA A 92 4.80 4.84 -14.16
C ALA A 92 4.33 3.98 -12.97
N THR A 93 3.39 4.47 -12.18
CA THR A 93 2.86 3.77 -10.99
C THR A 93 2.00 2.55 -11.36
N ASP A 94 1.17 2.66 -12.40
CA ASP A 94 0.31 1.56 -12.88
C ASP A 94 1.10 0.38 -13.47
N SER A 95 2.24 0.66 -14.10
CA SER A 95 3.09 -0.40 -14.65
C SER A 95 3.65 -1.32 -13.56
N VAL A 96 3.90 -0.79 -12.36
CA VAL A 96 4.52 -1.54 -11.26
C VAL A 96 3.47 -2.18 -10.35
N SER A 97 2.29 -1.58 -10.17
CA SER A 97 1.16 -2.24 -9.50
C SER A 97 0.74 -3.49 -10.29
N ARG A 98 0.70 -3.39 -11.62
CA ARG A 98 0.46 -4.53 -12.51
C ARG A 98 1.60 -5.56 -12.48
N ALA A 99 2.85 -5.13 -12.33
CA ALA A 99 3.99 -6.03 -12.16
C ALA A 99 3.94 -6.83 -10.83
N ARG A 100 3.37 -6.27 -9.75
CA ARG A 100 3.16 -6.99 -8.48
C ARG A 100 2.02 -7.99 -8.56
N ILE A 101 0.90 -7.60 -9.15
CA ILE A 101 -0.24 -8.51 -9.32
C ILE A 101 0.19 -9.72 -10.18
N SER A 102 1.01 -9.49 -11.20
CA SER A 102 1.57 -10.59 -12.00
C SER A 102 2.56 -11.46 -11.22
N SER A 103 3.40 -10.90 -10.33
CA SER A 103 4.29 -11.72 -9.50
C SER A 103 3.52 -12.57 -8.47
N THR A 104 2.47 -12.03 -7.85
CA THR A 104 1.66 -12.81 -6.89
C THR A 104 0.85 -13.90 -7.57
N LEU A 105 0.32 -13.64 -8.78
CA LEU A 105 -0.39 -14.65 -9.56
C LEU A 105 0.53 -15.76 -10.07
N ILE A 106 1.76 -15.44 -10.47
CA ILE A 106 2.75 -16.45 -10.88
C ILE A 106 3.14 -17.33 -9.70
N GLU A 107 3.25 -16.75 -8.51
CA GLU A 107 3.60 -17.49 -7.29
C GLU A 107 2.43 -18.38 -6.84
N GLU A 108 1.18 -17.89 -6.90
CA GLU A 108 -0.04 -18.68 -6.63
C GLU A 108 -0.24 -19.81 -7.65
N VAL A 109 0.00 -19.56 -8.95
CA VAL A 109 -0.07 -20.60 -9.99
C VAL A 109 1.05 -21.62 -9.82
N ARG A 110 2.26 -21.19 -9.46
CA ARG A 110 3.38 -22.08 -9.18
C ARG A 110 3.11 -22.96 -7.97
N ASP A 111 2.55 -22.39 -6.90
CA ASP A 111 2.16 -23.10 -5.69
C ASP A 111 1.08 -24.14 -6.00
N ALA A 112 0.04 -23.76 -6.76
CA ALA A 112 -0.99 -24.69 -7.22
C ALA A 112 -0.45 -25.82 -8.13
N ILE A 113 0.55 -25.54 -8.97
CA ILE A 113 1.22 -26.56 -9.77
C ILE A 113 2.06 -27.50 -8.90
N HIS A 114 2.71 -26.96 -7.86
CA HIS A 114 3.49 -27.77 -6.92
C HIS A 114 2.61 -28.68 -6.07
N ASP A 115 1.45 -28.19 -5.63
CA ASP A 115 0.44 -28.95 -4.89
C ASP A 115 -0.11 -30.12 -5.73
N ILE A 116 -0.41 -29.88 -7.02
CA ILE A 116 -0.85 -30.93 -7.96
C ILE A 116 0.27 -31.95 -8.24
N ALA A 117 1.52 -31.52 -8.27
CA ALA A 117 2.65 -32.40 -8.52
C ALA A 117 3.03 -33.24 -7.28
N ASP A 118 2.88 -32.69 -6.09
CA ASP A 118 3.12 -33.41 -4.83
C ASP A 118 1.99 -34.43 -4.54
N ASP A 119 0.77 -34.21 -5.03
CA ASP A 119 -0.36 -35.16 -4.94
C ASP A 119 -0.26 -36.37 -5.89
N GLU A 120 0.70 -36.41 -6.84
CA GLU A 120 0.89 -37.53 -7.79
C GLU A 120 1.91 -38.59 -7.34
N ASP A 121 2.63 -38.40 -6.22
CA ASP A 121 3.71 -39.30 -5.78
C ASP A 121 3.30 -40.32 -4.66
N ASP A 122 2.06 -40.30 -4.17
CA ASP A 122 1.58 -41.21 -3.10
C ASP A 122 0.59 -42.31 -3.56
N ASP A 123 0.43 -42.53 -4.86
CA ASP A 123 -0.40 -43.61 -5.43
C ASP A 123 0.41 -44.72 -6.13
N ASP A 124 1.63 -45.01 -5.65
CA ASP A 124 2.35 -46.24 -6.01
C ASP A 124 1.97 -47.41 -5.07
N LEU A 125 0.67 -47.72 -4.97
CA LEU A 125 0.21 -49.05 -4.57
C LEU A 125 -0.15 -49.85 -5.82
N ILE A 126 0.88 -50.39 -6.47
CA ILE A 126 0.76 -51.46 -7.47
C ILE A 126 -0.02 -52.62 -6.81
N THR A 127 -1.31 -52.73 -7.12
CA THR A 127 -2.06 -53.99 -6.94
C THR A 127 -2.27 -54.60 -8.32
N PRO A 128 -1.72 -55.81 -8.58
CA PRO A 128 -1.79 -56.44 -9.89
C PRO A 128 -3.24 -56.73 -10.29
N ALA A 129 -3.54 -56.45 -11.55
CA ALA A 129 -4.86 -56.56 -12.17
C ALA A 129 -5.36 -58.01 -12.29
N THR A 130 -5.82 -58.63 -11.21
CA THR A 130 -6.61 -59.87 -11.25
C THR A 130 -7.48 -60.07 -10.00
N VAL A 131 -8.51 -59.24 -9.76
CA VAL A 131 -9.68 -59.62 -8.94
C VAL A 131 -10.93 -58.89 -9.48
N PRO A 132 -12.08 -59.58 -9.72
CA PRO A 132 -13.29 -58.94 -10.26
C PRO A 132 -13.91 -57.93 -9.28
N ALA A 133 -14.45 -56.84 -9.81
CA ALA A 133 -15.07 -55.74 -9.07
C ALA A 133 -16.17 -56.21 -8.09
N PRO A 134 -16.16 -55.75 -6.82
CA PRO A 134 -17.30 -55.92 -5.93
C PRO A 134 -18.39 -54.86 -6.21
N ASP A 135 -19.64 -55.28 -6.01
CA ASP A 135 -20.87 -54.56 -6.34
C ASP A 135 -20.93 -53.12 -5.81
N VAL A 136 -21.39 -52.20 -6.66
CA VAL A 136 -21.58 -50.79 -6.37
C VAL A 136 -22.78 -50.60 -5.43
N GLU A 137 -22.51 -50.27 -4.17
CA GLU A 137 -23.52 -49.76 -3.24
C GLU A 137 -23.54 -48.22 -3.30
N VAL A 138 -24.53 -47.66 -4.01
CA VAL A 138 -24.70 -46.20 -4.17
C VAL A 138 -25.16 -45.59 -2.85
N THR A 139 -24.22 -45.06 -2.07
CA THR A 139 -24.51 -44.16 -0.95
C THR A 139 -24.43 -42.70 -1.45
N PRO A 140 -25.45 -41.85 -1.27
CA PRO A 140 -25.46 -40.49 -1.81
C PRO A 140 -24.47 -39.58 -1.06
N PRO A 141 -23.70 -38.72 -1.75
CA PRO A 141 -22.80 -37.78 -1.10
C PRO A 141 -23.58 -36.68 -0.37
N ARG A 142 -23.22 -36.53 0.91
CA ARG A 142 -23.63 -35.46 1.83
C ARG A 142 -23.11 -34.10 1.31
N GLY A 143 -24.05 -33.21 1.01
CA GLY A 143 -23.94 -31.76 1.24
C GLY A 143 -22.77 -31.00 0.60
N GLY A 144 -22.94 -30.56 -0.65
CA GLY A 144 -22.20 -29.44 -1.25
C GLY A 144 -23.16 -28.32 -1.70
N PRO A 145 -22.80 -27.04 -1.58
CA PRO A 145 -23.74 -25.92 -1.72
C PRO A 145 -24.23 -25.73 -3.16
N ARG A 146 -25.53 -25.91 -3.35
CA ARG A 146 -26.24 -25.67 -4.61
C ARG A 146 -26.27 -24.17 -4.91
N ARG A 147 -25.41 -23.69 -5.81
CA ARG A 147 -25.48 -22.35 -6.42
C ARG A 147 -26.85 -22.18 -7.08
N THR A 148 -27.77 -21.46 -6.43
CA THR A 148 -29.01 -21.00 -7.05
C THR A 148 -28.74 -19.64 -7.68
N ALA A 149 -28.80 -19.58 -9.01
CA ALA A 149 -28.75 -18.33 -9.76
C ALA A 149 -29.93 -17.44 -9.32
N ARG A 150 -29.62 -16.31 -8.68
CA ARG A 150 -30.63 -15.34 -8.25
C ARG A 150 -31.02 -14.46 -9.44
N ARG A 151 -32.21 -14.73 -9.97
CA ARG A 151 -32.94 -13.97 -10.99
C ARG A 151 -33.06 -12.49 -10.59
N THR A 152 -32.65 -11.58 -11.47
CA THR A 152 -32.94 -10.13 -11.42
C THR A 152 -34.45 -9.89 -11.64
N PRO A 153 -35.11 -9.01 -10.86
CA PRO A 153 -36.42 -8.49 -11.24
C PRO A 153 -36.27 -7.29 -12.20
N GLY A 154 -37.07 -7.28 -13.27
CA GLY A 154 -37.14 -6.21 -14.26
C GLY A 154 -37.79 -4.90 -13.77
N PRO A 155 -37.74 -3.84 -14.58
CA PRO A 155 -38.04 -2.47 -14.18
C PRO A 155 -39.55 -2.23 -13.99
N LYS A 156 -39.90 -1.40 -13.00
CA LYS A 156 -41.27 -0.91 -12.79
C LYS A 156 -41.51 0.34 -13.64
N LEU A 157 -42.65 0.34 -14.34
CA LEU A 157 -43.29 1.50 -14.96
C LEU A 157 -43.64 2.58 -13.94
#